data_AF-A0A953DB14-F1
#
_entry.id   AF-A0A953DB14-F1
#
_cell.length_a   1.000
_cell.length_b   1.000
_cell.length_c   1.000
_cell.angle_alpha   90.00
_cell.angle_beta   90.00
_cell.angle_gamma   90.00
#
_symmetry.space_group_name_H-M   'P 1'
#
loop_
_entity.id
_entity.type
_entity.pdbx_description
1 polymer ?
#
loop_
_entity_poly.entity_id
_entity_poly.type
_entity_poly.pdbx_seq_one_letter_code
_entity_poly.pdbx_strand_id
1 'polypeptide(L)'
;MAKKSLDQKRRSKRGNISRRGFASMDPNRQKKIASRGGKAAHEKGTAHEFSTDEARLAGRKGGKSISRDREHMSHIGKKGGEAKGKR
;
A
#
# COMPACT_ATOMS: atom_id res chain seq x y z
N MET A 1 30.46 -39.98 29.23
CA MET A 1 30.45 -38.51 29.27
C MET A 1 30.20 -37.93 27.88
N ALA A 2 29.56 -36.74 27.80
CA ALA A 2 29.72 -35.74 26.73
C ALA A 2 28.95 -35.84 25.38
N LYS A 3 27.62 -36.06 25.37
CA LYS A 3 26.79 -35.78 24.16
C LYS A 3 25.48 -35.00 24.40
N LYS A 4 25.32 -34.31 25.54
CA LYS A 4 24.08 -33.58 25.88
C LYS A 4 24.19 -32.05 25.94
N SER A 5 25.29 -31.45 25.46
CA SER A 5 25.55 -30.00 25.63
C SER A 5 25.53 -29.15 24.34
N LEU A 6 25.54 -29.75 23.14
CA LEU A 6 25.55 -28.98 21.89
C LEU A 6 24.16 -28.58 21.36
N ASP A 7 23.12 -29.32 21.72
CA ASP A 7 21.78 -29.13 21.13
C ASP A 7 21.00 -27.97 21.79
N GLN A 8 21.32 -27.68 23.05
CA GLN A 8 20.74 -26.56 23.79
C GLN A 8 21.28 -25.20 23.32
N LYS A 9 22.49 -25.17 22.74
CA LYS A 9 23.16 -23.94 22.25
C LYS A 9 22.67 -23.49 20.85
N ARG A 10 22.00 -24.37 20.09
CA ARG A 10 21.43 -24.05 18.76
C ARG A 10 19.99 -23.54 18.83
N ARG A 11 19.24 -23.87 19.89
CA ARG A 11 17.85 -23.42 20.10
C ARG A 11 17.74 -21.96 20.56
N SER A 12 18.77 -21.38 21.17
CA SER A 12 18.76 -19.98 21.63
C SER A 12 18.93 -18.95 20.50
N LYS A 13 19.43 -19.34 19.32
CA LYS A 13 19.67 -18.41 18.18
C LYS A 13 18.44 -18.14 17.31
N ARG A 14 17.37 -18.94 17.39
CA ARG A 14 16.15 -18.76 16.58
C ARG A 14 15.02 -18.02 17.32
N GLY A 15 15.17 -17.77 18.62
CA GLY A 15 14.11 -17.24 19.48
C GLY A 15 14.19 -15.75 19.81
N ASN A 16 15.08 -14.98 19.17
CA ASN A 16 15.34 -13.59 19.56
C ASN A 16 15.16 -12.58 18.42
N ILE A 17 14.24 -12.85 17.47
CA ILE A 17 13.62 -11.75 16.74
C ILE A 17 12.67 -11.11 17.75
N SER A 18 13.21 -10.18 18.54
CA SER A 18 12.38 -9.36 19.41
C SER A 18 11.23 -8.78 18.57
N ARG A 19 10.00 -8.79 19.10
CA ARG A 19 8.81 -8.16 18.51
C ARG A 19 8.95 -6.63 18.39
N ARG A 20 10.07 -6.17 17.85
CA ARG A 20 10.47 -4.78 17.65
C ARG A 20 10.48 -4.52 16.16
N GLY A 21 10.32 -3.26 15.80
CA GLY A 21 10.27 -2.80 14.42
C GLY A 21 8.86 -2.63 13.90
N PHE A 22 8.74 -1.79 12.88
CA PHE A 22 7.49 -1.31 12.32
C PHE A 22 6.60 -2.42 11.77
N ALA A 23 7.20 -3.43 11.15
CA ALA A 23 6.49 -4.58 10.60
C ALA A 23 5.95 -5.56 11.66
N SER A 24 6.54 -5.56 12.86
CA SER A 24 6.13 -6.43 13.97
C SER A 24 5.03 -5.81 14.84
N MET A 25 4.56 -4.60 14.51
CA MET A 25 3.52 -3.88 15.25
C MET A 25 2.11 -4.38 14.91
N ASP A 26 1.13 -4.01 15.73
CA ASP A 26 -0.28 -4.15 15.38
C ASP A 26 -0.62 -3.41 14.07
N PRO A 27 -1.41 -4.00 13.14
CA PRO A 27 -1.72 -3.41 11.85
C PRO A 27 -2.42 -2.04 11.92
N ASN A 28 -3.32 -1.83 12.90
CA ASN A 28 -4.01 -0.55 13.05
C ASN A 28 -3.03 0.53 13.49
N ARG A 29 -2.14 0.19 14.43
CA ARG A 29 -1.07 1.09 14.87
C ARG A 29 -0.09 1.39 13.74
N GLN A 30 0.30 0.38 12.95
CA GLN A 30 1.17 0.55 11.78
C GLN A 30 0.55 1.50 10.76
N LYS A 31 -0.73 1.30 10.40
CA LYS A 31 -1.46 2.17 9.48
C LYS A 31 -1.55 3.61 9.99
N LYS A 32 -1.83 3.79 11.29
CA LYS A 32 -1.89 5.13 11.89
C LYS A 32 -0.55 5.85 11.82
N ILE A 33 0.55 5.15 12.12
CA ILE A 33 1.90 5.73 12.04
C ILE A 33 2.27 6.04 10.58
N ALA A 34 2.02 5.12 9.64
CA ALA A 34 2.26 5.35 8.22
C ALA A 34 1.47 6.57 7.69
N SER A 35 0.19 6.69 8.08
CA SER A 35 -0.64 7.83 7.72
C SER A 35 -0.07 9.14 8.28
N ARG A 36 0.36 9.17 9.55
CA ARG A 36 0.98 10.35 10.16
C ARG A 36 2.30 10.71 9.48
N GLY A 37 3.11 9.72 9.14
CA GLY A 37 4.38 9.92 8.43
C GLY A 37 4.19 10.55 7.05
N GLY A 38 3.22 10.04 6.27
CA GLY A 38 2.87 10.62 4.97
C GLY A 38 2.40 12.07 5.07
N LYS A 39 1.47 12.36 6.00
CA LYS A 39 1.01 13.74 6.25
C LYS A 39 2.15 14.67 6.64
N ALA A 40 2.99 14.24 7.57
CA ALA A 40 4.14 15.03 8.00
C ALA A 40 5.15 15.27 6.86
N ALA A 41 5.31 14.33 5.93
CA ALA A 41 6.21 14.49 4.79
C ALA A 41 5.71 15.56 3.80
N HIS A 42 4.40 15.58 3.54
CA HIS A 42 3.72 16.63 2.76
C HIS A 42 3.77 17.98 3.47
N GLU A 43 3.43 18.03 4.77
CA GLU A 43 3.50 19.25 5.58
C GLU A 43 4.91 19.86 5.61
N LYS A 44 5.95 19.02 5.59
CA LYS A 44 7.37 19.45 5.57
C LYS A 44 7.91 19.74 4.17
N GLY A 45 7.13 19.54 3.10
CA GLY A 45 7.59 19.71 1.72
C GLY A 45 8.65 18.69 1.27
N THR A 46 8.78 17.58 1.98
CA THR A 46 9.72 16.49 1.62
C THR A 46 9.08 15.44 0.71
N ALA A 47 7.75 15.41 0.65
CA ALA A 47 7.00 14.55 -0.26
C ALA A 47 6.84 15.20 -1.63
N HIS A 48 6.59 14.37 -2.65
CA HIS A 48 6.22 14.83 -3.98
C HIS A 48 4.83 15.46 -3.97
N GLU A 49 4.72 16.67 -4.48
CA GLU A 49 3.46 17.38 -4.66
C GLU A 49 2.99 17.23 -6.11
N PHE A 50 1.79 16.67 -6.29
CA PHE A 50 1.24 16.50 -7.62
C PHE A 50 0.67 17.82 -8.13
N SER A 51 1.16 18.27 -9.27
CA SER A 51 0.56 19.40 -9.97
C SER A 51 -0.73 18.99 -10.67
N THR A 52 -1.59 19.98 -10.96
CA THR A 52 -2.83 19.72 -11.74
C THR A 52 -2.52 19.17 -13.13
N ASP A 53 -1.43 19.59 -13.75
CA ASP A 53 -0.99 19.09 -15.04
C ASP A 53 -0.49 17.64 -14.96
N GLU A 54 0.27 17.30 -13.92
CA GLU A 54 0.67 15.91 -13.66
C GLU A 54 -0.54 15.00 -13.48
N ALA A 55 -1.55 15.44 -12.71
CA ALA A 55 -2.78 14.69 -12.51
C ALA A 55 -3.53 14.48 -13.85
N ARG A 56 -3.61 15.50 -14.70
CA ARG A 56 -4.20 15.39 -16.05
C ARG A 56 -3.43 14.42 -16.93
N LEU A 57 -2.09 14.50 -16.94
CA LEU A 57 -1.23 13.62 -17.73
C LEU A 57 -1.36 12.17 -17.29
N ALA A 58 -1.36 11.92 -15.98
CA ALA A 58 -1.57 10.59 -15.39
C ALA A 58 -2.96 10.05 -15.75
N GLY A 59 -4.01 10.85 -15.59
CA GLY A 59 -5.37 10.49 -15.97
C GLY A 59 -5.49 10.15 -17.46
N ARG A 60 -4.89 10.97 -18.34
CA ARG A 60 -4.84 10.71 -19.79
C ARG A 60 -4.09 9.41 -20.11
N LYS A 61 -2.98 9.13 -19.43
CA LYS A 61 -2.20 7.89 -19.62
C LYS A 61 -2.99 6.66 -19.16
N GLY A 62 -3.63 6.73 -18.01
CA GLY A 62 -4.50 5.67 -17.50
C GLY A 62 -5.70 5.42 -18.42
N GLY A 63 -6.38 6.50 -18.82
CA GLY A 63 -7.49 6.44 -19.78
C GLY A 63 -7.10 5.78 -21.10
N LYS A 64 -5.96 6.18 -21.69
CA LYS A 64 -5.44 5.55 -22.93
C LYS A 64 -5.12 4.06 -22.77
N SER A 65 -4.75 3.64 -21.57
CA SER A 65 -4.40 2.23 -21.29
C SER A 65 -5.68 1.39 -21.18
N ILE A 66 -6.67 1.88 -20.43
CA ILE A 66 -7.93 1.19 -20.17
C ILE A 66 -8.86 1.23 -21.39
N SER A 67 -8.83 2.31 -22.18
CA SER A 67 -9.73 2.50 -23.33
C SER A 67 -9.55 1.47 -24.45
N ARG A 68 -8.48 0.66 -24.40
CA ARG A 68 -8.24 -0.44 -25.35
C ARG A 68 -9.15 -1.64 -25.07
N ASP A 69 -9.60 -1.80 -23.83
CA ASP A 69 -10.52 -2.86 -23.43
C ASP A 69 -11.97 -2.42 -23.67
N ARG A 70 -12.53 -2.86 -24.80
CA ARG A 70 -13.88 -2.50 -25.22
C ARG A 70 -14.96 -3.06 -24.28
N GLU A 71 -14.77 -4.27 -23.75
CA GLU A 71 -15.74 -4.91 -22.85
C GLU A 71 -15.82 -4.16 -21.53
N HIS A 72 -14.66 -3.81 -20.96
CA HIS A 72 -14.58 -3.00 -19.76
C HIS A 72 -15.22 -1.62 -19.96
N MET A 73 -14.93 -0.95 -21.08
CA MET A 73 -15.52 0.36 -21.39
C MET A 73 -17.05 0.29 -21.55
N SER A 74 -17.57 -0.75 -22.19
CA SER A 74 -19.01 -0.99 -22.31
C SER A 74 -19.67 -1.18 -20.94
N HIS A 75 -19.06 -2.00 -20.08
CA HIS A 75 -19.57 -2.26 -18.73
C HIS A 75 -19.62 -1.00 -17.86
N ILE A 76 -18.55 -0.19 -17.88
CA ILE A 76 -18.51 1.10 -17.17
C ILE A 76 -19.58 2.06 -17.73
N GLY A 77 -19.69 2.16 -19.05
CA GLY A 77 -20.69 3.01 -19.71
C GLY A 77 -22.11 2.65 -19.31
N LYS A 78 -22.44 1.35 -19.32
CA LYS A 78 -23.75 0.83 -18.87
C LYS A 78 -24.03 1.21 -17.41
N LYS A 79 -23.08 0.95 -16.50
CA LYS A 79 -23.21 1.31 -15.08
C LYS A 79 -23.41 2.82 -14.88
N GLY A 80 -22.68 3.65 -15.62
CA GLY A 80 -22.82 5.11 -15.58
C GLY A 80 -24.20 5.57 -16.06
N GLY A 81 -24.72 4.99 -17.14
CA GLY A 81 -26.06 5.26 -17.65
C GLY A 81 -27.16 4.87 -16.67
N GLU A 82 -27.06 3.68 -16.07
CA GLU A 82 -27.99 3.21 -15.04
C GLU A 82 -28.00 4.12 -13.79
N ALA A 83 -26.82 4.59 -13.35
CA ALA A 83 -26.73 5.50 -12.21
C ALA A 83 -27.33 6.87 -12.50
N LYS A 84 -27.17 7.38 -13.73
CA LYS A 84 -27.79 8.65 -14.15
C LYS A 84 -29.31 8.52 -14.27
N GLY A 85 -29.81 7.39 -14.77
CA GLY A 85 -31.25 7.16 -14.96
C GLY A 85 -32.03 6.86 -13.67
N LYS A 86 -31.34 6.56 -12.56
CA LYS A 86 -31.94 6.34 -11.23
C LYS A 86 -32.10 7.62 -10.40
N ARG A 87 -31.77 8.78 -10.96
CA ARG A 87 -31.90 10.09 -10.33
C ARG A 87 -33.14 10.83 -10.77
#